data_AF-A0A7K8DHR0-F1
#
_entry.id   AF-A0A7K8DHR0-F1
#
_cell.length_a   1.000
_cell.length_b   1.000
_cell.length_c   1.000
_cell.angle_alpha   90.00
_cell.angle_beta   90.00
_cell.angle_gamma   90.00
#
_symmetry.space_group_name_H-M   'P 1'
#
loop_
_entity.id
_entity.type
_entity.pdbx_description
1 polymer ?
#
loop_
_entity_poly.entity_id
_entity_poly.type
_entity_poly.pdbx_seq_one_letter_code
_entity_poly.pdbx_strand_id
1 'polypeptide(L)'
;FAPIIGIDPDTESELLWLARECLVTPLPPEWKACQDIAGGEIYFFNFENGRSMWEHPCDEHYRQLVIREREKLLAQASLKKEKKEKKQKKDKK
;
A
#
# COMPACT_ATOMS: atom_id res chain seq x y z
N PHE A 1 1.13 -8.65 7.35
CA PHE A 1 0.53 -7.80 6.31
C PHE A 1 1.36 -6.55 6.03
N ALA A 2 1.74 -5.71 7.00
CA ALA A 2 2.65 -4.57 6.74
C ALA A 2 3.95 -4.93 5.97
N PRO A 3 4.75 -5.94 6.39
CA PRO A 3 5.93 -6.35 5.63
C PRO A 3 5.60 -7.05 4.30
N ILE A 4 4.37 -7.54 4.11
CA ILE A 4 3.95 -8.23 2.88
C ILE A 4 3.86 -7.22 1.72
N ILE A 5 3.36 -6.02 2.02
CA ILE A 5 3.29 -4.89 1.09
C ILE A 5 4.52 -3.97 1.16
N GLY A 6 5.56 -4.36 1.90
CA GLY A 6 6.82 -3.63 1.99
C GLY A 6 6.79 -2.37 2.88
N ILE A 7 5.90 -2.31 3.86
CA ILE A 7 5.83 -1.23 4.85
C ILE A 7 6.59 -1.63 6.12
N ASP A 8 7.52 -0.78 6.54
CA ASP A 8 8.18 -0.89 7.83
C ASP A 8 7.32 -0.25 8.95
N PRO A 9 6.84 -1.01 9.95
CA PRO A 9 5.95 -0.48 10.99
C PRO A 9 6.59 0.60 11.87
N ASP A 10 7.91 0.52 12.09
CA ASP A 10 8.67 1.47 12.89
C ASP A 10 9.01 2.76 12.13
N THR A 11 9.18 2.66 10.81
CA THR A 11 9.67 3.78 9.97
C THR A 11 8.52 4.48 9.23
N GLU A 12 7.51 3.72 8.84
CA GLU A 12 6.42 4.14 7.95
C GLU A 12 5.07 3.92 8.64
N SER A 13 4.96 4.37 9.90
CA SER A 13 3.72 4.31 10.67
C SER A 13 2.56 5.06 9.99
N GLU A 14 2.86 6.08 9.17
CA GLU A 14 1.87 6.79 8.34
C GLU A 14 1.32 5.95 7.19
N LEU A 15 1.94 4.81 6.85
CA LEU A 15 1.47 3.88 5.83
C LEU A 15 0.79 2.65 6.43
N LEU A 16 0.89 2.43 7.74
CA LEU A 16 0.26 1.26 8.41
C LEU A 16 -1.26 1.17 8.23
N TRP A 17 -1.94 2.29 7.97
CA TRP A 17 -3.37 2.26 7.64
C TRP A 17 -3.64 1.49 6.34
N LEU A 18 -2.72 1.52 5.36
CA LEU A 18 -2.80 0.72 4.13
C LEU A 18 -2.74 -0.78 4.47
N ALA A 19 -1.81 -1.19 5.33
CA ALA A 19 -1.72 -2.59 5.77
C ALA A 19 -2.96 -3.06 6.54
N ARG A 20 -3.53 -2.18 7.37
CA ARG A 20 -4.78 -2.44 8.10
C ARG A 20 -5.96 -2.53 7.13
N GLU A 21 -6.02 -1.65 6.14
CA GLU A 21 -7.08 -1.67 5.15
C GLU A 21 -6.98 -2.92 4.27
N CYS A 22 -5.77 -3.32 3.85
CA CYS A 22 -5.50 -4.57 3.12
C CYS A 22 -6.03 -5.82 3.86
N LEU A 23 -5.94 -5.81 5.18
CA LEU A 23 -6.41 -6.86 6.08
C LEU A 23 -7.93 -6.91 6.23
N VAL A 24 -8.57 -5.74 6.18
CA VAL A 24 -10.00 -5.56 6.45
C VAL A 24 -10.80 -5.51 5.14
N THR A 25 -10.15 -5.16 4.04
CA THR A 25 -10.71 -5.11 2.69
C THR A 25 -11.13 -6.52 2.31
N PRO A 26 -12.44 -6.78 2.16
CA PRO A 26 -12.88 -8.02 1.56
C PRO A 26 -12.33 -8.06 0.13
N LEU A 27 -11.98 -9.25 -0.34
CA LEU A 27 -11.53 -9.39 -1.73
C LEU A 27 -12.54 -8.73 -2.66
N PRO A 28 -12.07 -8.03 -3.71
CA PRO A 28 -12.99 -7.48 -4.69
C PRO A 28 -13.87 -8.61 -5.22
N PRO A 29 -15.14 -8.35 -5.56
CA PRO A 29 -16.09 -9.38 -5.99
C PRO A 29 -15.62 -10.18 -7.22
N GLU A 30 -14.67 -9.61 -7.95
CA GLU A 30 -14.06 -10.17 -9.15
C GLU A 30 -12.99 -11.22 -8.85
N TRP A 31 -12.51 -11.31 -7.61
CA TRP A 31 -11.52 -12.28 -7.17
C TRP A 31 -12.18 -13.36 -6.29
N LYS A 32 -11.97 -14.63 -6.61
CA LYS A 32 -12.28 -15.73 -5.68
C LYS A 32 -11.05 -16.55 -5.35
N ALA A 33 -10.96 -16.95 -4.09
CA ALA A 33 -10.11 -18.05 -3.68
C ALA A 33 -10.68 -19.35 -4.24
N CYS A 34 -9.96 -19.96 -5.16
CA CYS A 34 -10.21 -21.29 -5.68
C CYS A 34 -9.15 -22.24 -5.13
N GLN A 35 -9.55 -23.46 -4.81
CA GLN A 35 -8.61 -24.49 -4.42
C GLN A 35 -8.25 -25.30 -5.67
N ASP A 36 -6.96 -25.49 -5.90
CA ASP A 36 -6.48 -26.33 -6.98
C ASP A 36 -6.77 -27.81 -6.67
N ILE A 37 -7.22 -28.55 -7.69
CA ILE A 37 -7.59 -29.97 -7.57
C ILE A 37 -6.39 -30.92 -7.58
N ALA A 38 -5.22 -30.48 -8.02
CA ALA A 38 -4.01 -31.30 -8.11
C ALA A 38 -3.18 -31.23 -6.83
N GLY A 39 -3.14 -30.08 -6.15
CA GLY A 39 -2.33 -29.85 -4.96
C GLY A 39 -3.08 -29.43 -3.69
N GLY A 40 -4.36 -29.06 -3.79
CA GLY A 40 -5.12 -28.50 -2.67
C GLY A 40 -4.67 -27.09 -2.26
N GLU A 41 -3.81 -26.44 -3.06
CA GLU A 41 -3.34 -25.08 -2.81
C GLU A 41 -4.42 -24.06 -3.17
N ILE A 42 -4.51 -23.00 -2.36
CA ILE A 42 -5.47 -21.91 -2.61
C ILE A 42 -4.80 -20.90 -3.53
N TYR A 43 -5.44 -20.62 -4.66
CA TYR A 43 -5.06 -19.58 -5.59
C TYR A 43 -6.22 -18.59 -5.78
N PHE A 44 -5.90 -17.35 -6.12
CA PHE A 44 -6.89 -16.31 -6.37
C PHE A 44 -7.12 -16.19 -7.88
N PHE A 45 -8.35 -16.41 -8.32
CA PHE A 45 -8.74 -16.25 -9.72
C PHE A 45 -9.58 -14.99 -9.90
N ASN A 46 -9.17 -14.15 -10.84
CA ASN A 46 -9.90 -12.98 -11.28
C ASN A 46 -10.84 -13.35 -12.44
N PHE A 47 -12.14 -13.20 -12.23
CA PHE A 47 -13.18 -13.50 -13.21
C PHE A 47 -13.39 -12.39 -14.25
N GLU A 48 -12.92 -11.17 -13.98
CA GLU A 48 -13.03 -10.03 -14.90
C GLU A 48 -12.06 -10.17 -16.08
N ASN A 49 -10.78 -10.47 -15.77
CA ASN A 49 -9.71 -10.53 -16.77
C ASN A 49 -9.14 -11.94 -16.99
N GLY A 50 -9.62 -12.94 -16.24
CA GLY A 50 -9.17 -14.34 -16.34
C GLY A 50 -7.76 -14.60 -15.79
N ARG A 51 -7.20 -13.70 -14.97
CA ARG A 51 -5.87 -13.89 -14.37
C ARG A 51 -5.96 -14.74 -13.10
N SER A 52 -5.10 -15.74 -12.99
CA SER A 52 -4.83 -16.45 -11.74
C SER A 52 -3.56 -15.89 -11.08
N MET A 53 -3.62 -15.70 -9.77
CA MET A 53 -2.47 -15.32 -8.95
C MET A 53 -2.40 -16.18 -7.69
N TRP A 54 -1.18 -16.46 -7.27
CA TRP A 54 -0.90 -17.16 -6.01
C TRP A 54 -0.82 -16.18 -4.82
N GLU A 55 -0.65 -14.89 -5.11
CA GLU A 55 -0.61 -13.80 -4.14
C GLU A 55 -1.98 -13.11 -4.03
N HIS A 56 -2.27 -12.48 -2.88
CA HIS A 56 -3.53 -11.80 -2.67
C HIS A 56 -3.59 -10.57 -3.60
N PRO A 57 -4.71 -10.32 -4.31
CA PRO A 57 -4.79 -9.23 -5.27
C PRO A 57 -4.63 -7.83 -4.65
N CYS A 58 -4.86 -7.72 -3.34
CA CYS A 58 -4.57 -6.51 -2.60
C CYS A 58 -3.06 -6.29 -2.39
N ASP A 59 -2.21 -7.32 -2.34
CA ASP A 59 -0.78 -7.10 -2.09
C ASP A 59 -0.12 -6.23 -3.17
N GLU A 60 -0.40 -6.50 -4.45
CA GLU A 60 0.13 -5.70 -5.56
C GLU A 60 -0.45 -4.27 -5.54
N HIS A 61 -1.77 -4.14 -5.35
CA HIS A 61 -2.44 -2.84 -5.31
C HIS A 61 -1.88 -1.95 -4.19
N TYR A 62 -1.73 -2.51 -2.99
CA TYR A 62 -1.27 -1.77 -1.83
C TYR A 62 0.24 -1.51 -1.88
N ARG A 63 1.07 -2.39 -2.47
CA ARG A 63 2.48 -2.06 -2.78
C ARG A 63 2.59 -0.80 -3.65
N GLN A 64 1.77 -0.69 -4.69
CA GLN A 64 1.76 0.51 -5.55
C GLN A 64 1.30 1.75 -4.79
N LEU A 65 0.27 1.62 -3.93
CA LEU A 65 -0.18 2.72 -3.07
C LEU A 65 0.90 3.18 -2.08
N VAL A 66 1.64 2.25 -1.48
CA VAL A 66 2.76 2.53 -0.55
C VAL A 66 3.83 3.35 -1.25
N ILE A 67 4.25 2.96 -2.46
CA ILE A 67 5.24 3.70 -3.25
C ILE A 67 4.76 5.13 -3.50
N ARG A 68 3.51 5.28 -3.95
CA ARG A 68 2.93 6.59 -4.28
C ARG A 68 2.78 7.50 -3.05
N GLU A 69 2.36 6.94 -1.93
CA GLU A 69 2.16 7.70 -0.70
C GLU A 69 3.51 8.09 -0.07
N ARG A 70 4.52 7.21 -0.15
CA ARG A 70 5.90 7.51 0.25
C ARG A 70 6.48 8.67 -0.56
N GLU A 71 6.31 8.66 -1.88
CA GLU A 71 6.73 9.78 -2.74
C GLU A 71 6.01 11.08 -2.37
N LYS A 72 4.71 11.03 -2.09
CA LYS A 72 3.93 12.17 -1.61
C LYS A 72 4.45 12.70 -0.27
N LEU A 73 4.73 11.84 0.69
CA LEU A 73 5.23 12.22 2.01
C LEU A 73 6.60 12.89 1.89
N LEU A 74 7.49 12.36 1.05
CA LEU A 74 8.78 12.98 0.72
C LEU A 74 8.59 14.36 0.07
N ALA A 75 7.69 14.49 -0.90
CA ALA A 75 7.38 15.77 -1.55
C ALA A 75 6.78 16.79 -0.56
N GLN A 76 5.85 16.37 0.30
CA GLN A 76 5.26 17.23 1.33
C GLN A 76 6.27 17.64 2.41
N ALA A 77 7.14 16.73 2.84
CA ALA A 77 8.20 17.03 3.80
C ALA A 77 9.12 18.13 3.27
N SER A 78 9.44 18.08 1.97
CA SER A 78 10.26 19.08 1.26
C SER A 78 9.59 20.46 1.25
N LEU A 79 8.30 20.52 0.90
CA LEU A 79 7.50 21.76 0.88
C LEU A 79 7.30 22.35 2.27
N LYS A 80 7.10 21.51 3.30
CA LYS A 80 7.00 21.95 4.71
C LYS A 80 8.33 22.55 5.20
N LYS A 81 9.47 21.97 4.82
CA LYS A 81 10.81 22.49 5.16
C LYS A 81 11.04 23.88 4.57
N GLU A 82 10.74 24.06 3.28
CA GLU A 82 10.92 25.35 2.60
C GLU A 82 10.01 26.46 3.17
N LYS A 83 8.74 26.14 3.47
CA LYS A 83 7.83 27.10 4.11
C LYS A 83 8.28 27.50 5.51
N LYS A 84 8.84 26.57 6.29
CA LYS A 84 9.36 26.84 7.65
C LYS A 84 10.58 27.77 7.62
N GLU A 85 11.48 27.57 6.65
CA GLU A 85 12.68 28.40 6.46
C GLU A 85 12.32 29.83 5.99
N LYS A 86 11.39 29.97 5.04
CA LYS A 86 10.89 31.29 4.60
C LYS A 86 10.20 32.06 5.72
N LYS A 87 9.47 31.38 6.62
CA LYS A 87 8.81 32.03 7.77
C LYS A 87 9.83 32.50 8.82
N GLN A 88 10.88 31.72 9.10
CA GLN A 88 11.96 32.14 10.01
C GLN A 88 12.78 33.33 9.48
N LYS A 89 13.02 33.41 8.17
CA LYS A 89 13.73 34.54 7.56
C LYS A 89 12.92 35.85 7.59
N LYS A 90 11.59 35.75 7.62
CA LYS A 90 10.67 36.91 7.64
C LYS A 90 10.42 37.45 9.05
N ASP A 91 10.57 36.62 10.08
CA ASP A 91 10.40 36.99 11.49
C ASP A 91 11.65 37.66 12.09
N LYS A 92 12.81 37.55 11.41
CA LYS A 92 14.12 38.03 11.87
C LYS A 92 14.57 39.33 11.19
N LYS A 93 13.65 40.03 10.50
CA LYS A 93 13.87 41.29 9.78
C LYS A 93 12.77 42.28 10.16
#